data_AF-A0A9N8HMI6-F1
#
_entry.id   AF-A0A9N8HMI6-F1
#
_cell.length_a   1.000
_cell.length_b   1.000
_cell.length_c   1.000
_cell.angle_alpha   90.00
_cell.angle_beta   90.00
_cell.angle_gamma   90.00
#
_symmetry.space_group_name_H-M   'P 1'
#
loop_
_entity.id
_entity.type
_entity.pdbx_description
1 polymer ?
#
loop_
_entity_poly.entity_id
_entity_poly.type
_entity_poly.pdbx_seq_one_letter_code
_entity_poly.pdbx_strand_id
1 'polypeptide(L)'
;MSAAAAGQPKDDGGSATAKNSMNLADARYTFQPEELQKLRTEAPWMKDAKYFQKVAISPSAIMKMMMHCHSGVEKGISKGGNPIEVMGMLLGRPDPDTPHTLVVSDAFPLPIEGFETRVIADDENVVNHMIALGESLERTRKEKFMGWYHSHPFDLADHGHCFLSQTDLSTELQWQRAEDPHGNPFVAIVVDPLRSFHLQKPEIKAFRAYPPEYNSPVANECPDGSIQPVEQLRLEQWGSCWNRYYELEVEYYMSSTSRSILEQLTQDYLWMRTLCSQKAQEGETAQKQTTQRLKSIHKSFQAAATKAANASGGAGPPGGSRAFGRAPLGGPGGAVATAGSAGGKAGDGGGGNSGKPSELSKAVQQLVDLAAEEYRESALQDTKKFVFGSE
;
A
#
# COMPACT_ATOMS: atom_id res chain seq x y z
N MET A 1 7.29 -0.86 -89.94
CA MET A 1 8.63 -1.34 -89.52
C MET A 1 9.01 -0.63 -88.24
N SER A 2 9.69 -1.37 -87.38
CA SER A 2 10.35 -0.96 -86.13
C SER A 2 9.53 -1.09 -84.85
N ALA A 3 10.17 -1.80 -83.94
CA ALA A 3 9.64 -2.51 -82.79
C ALA A 3 9.82 -1.72 -81.50
N ALA A 4 9.03 -2.11 -80.50
CA ALA A 4 9.13 -1.69 -79.12
C ALA A 4 10.49 -2.05 -78.50
N ALA A 5 11.07 -1.10 -77.76
CA ALA A 5 12.15 -1.33 -76.81
C ALA A 5 11.71 -0.83 -75.44
N ALA A 6 11.79 -1.72 -74.45
CA ALA A 6 11.37 -1.53 -73.07
C ALA A 6 12.28 -0.53 -72.33
N GLY A 7 11.68 0.45 -71.65
CA GLY A 7 12.34 1.29 -70.65
C GLY A 7 12.09 0.74 -69.25
N GLN A 8 13.17 0.41 -68.53
CA GLN A 8 13.14 0.09 -67.10
C GLN A 8 12.69 1.32 -66.27
N PRO A 9 11.92 1.14 -65.18
CA PRO A 9 11.73 2.19 -64.20
C PRO A 9 12.97 2.30 -63.30
N LYS A 10 13.40 3.54 -63.05
CA LYS A 10 14.45 3.88 -62.09
C LYS A 10 13.92 3.67 -60.67
N ASP A 11 14.67 2.89 -59.88
CA ASP A 11 14.58 2.86 -58.42
C ASP A 11 15.10 4.20 -57.88
N ASP A 12 14.19 5.10 -57.50
CA ASP A 12 14.50 6.21 -56.61
C ASP A 12 14.10 5.81 -55.20
N GLY A 13 15.12 5.48 -54.40
CA GLY A 13 15.00 5.12 -53.00
C GLY A 13 14.40 6.25 -52.15
N GLY A 14 13.12 6.10 -51.79
CA GLY A 14 12.46 6.85 -50.73
C GLY A 14 12.37 6.00 -49.47
N SER A 15 13.45 5.94 -48.70
CA SER A 15 13.43 5.44 -47.32
C SER A 15 12.70 6.45 -46.43
N ALA A 16 11.38 6.30 -46.30
CA ALA A 16 10.60 7.00 -45.29
C ALA A 16 9.38 6.16 -44.90
N THR A 17 9.25 5.93 -43.60
CA THR A 17 8.03 5.48 -42.90
C THR A 17 7.69 3.98 -42.93
N ALA A 18 8.60 3.16 -42.40
CA ALA A 18 8.20 2.01 -41.59
C ALA A 18 8.45 2.33 -40.10
N LYS A 19 7.74 3.35 -39.57
CA LYS A 19 7.50 3.36 -38.12
C LYS A 19 6.54 2.21 -37.88
N ASN A 20 7.11 1.03 -37.56
CA ASN A 20 6.36 -0.11 -37.10
C ASN A 20 5.33 0.39 -36.09
N SER A 21 4.06 0.09 -36.32
CA SER A 21 2.99 0.22 -35.33
C SER A 21 3.33 -0.72 -34.17
N MET A 22 4.29 -0.33 -33.33
CA MET A 22 4.61 -1.05 -32.10
C MET A 22 3.34 -1.05 -31.26
N ASN A 23 2.93 -2.23 -30.82
CA ASN A 23 1.84 -2.36 -29.88
C ASN A 23 2.17 -1.53 -28.64
N LEU A 24 1.29 -0.61 -28.26
CA LEU A 24 1.49 0.27 -27.10
C LEU A 24 1.78 -0.53 -25.82
N ALA A 25 1.25 -1.77 -25.74
CA ALA A 25 1.50 -2.69 -24.63
C ALA A 25 2.98 -3.14 -24.54
N ASP A 26 3.69 -3.19 -25.66
CA ASP A 26 5.07 -3.69 -25.74
C ASP A 26 6.12 -2.56 -25.69
N ALA A 27 5.69 -1.30 -25.81
CA ALA A 27 6.57 -0.14 -25.86
C ALA A 27 7.56 -0.08 -24.68
N ARG A 28 7.09 -0.35 -23.46
CA ARG A 28 7.91 -0.32 -22.23
C ARG A 28 8.97 -1.42 -22.16
N TYR A 29 8.90 -2.45 -23.00
CA TYR A 29 9.94 -3.49 -23.13
C TYR A 29 11.00 -3.15 -24.17
N THR A 30 10.76 -2.13 -25.01
CA THR A 30 11.77 -1.64 -25.94
C THR A 30 12.80 -0.80 -25.20
N PHE A 31 14.06 -0.91 -25.60
CA PHE A 31 15.18 -0.24 -24.93
C PHE A 31 15.83 0.75 -25.90
N GLN A 32 15.67 2.04 -25.64
CA GLN A 32 16.23 3.15 -26.41
C GLN A 32 17.47 3.71 -25.71
N PRO A 33 18.69 3.22 -26.03
CA PRO A 33 19.90 3.53 -25.26
C PRO A 33 20.29 5.02 -25.32
N GLU A 34 20.13 5.65 -26.48
CA GLU A 34 20.55 7.05 -26.69
C GLU A 34 19.65 8.03 -25.92
N GLU A 35 18.33 7.84 -26.00
CA GLU A 35 17.37 8.66 -25.28
C GLU A 35 17.46 8.47 -23.76
N LEU A 36 17.62 7.22 -23.32
CA LEU A 36 17.86 6.92 -21.91
C LEU A 36 19.14 7.59 -21.42
N GLN A 37 20.25 7.49 -22.17
CA GLN A 37 21.50 8.11 -21.78
C GLN A 37 21.37 9.64 -21.69
N LYS A 38 20.66 10.26 -22.65
CA LYS A 38 20.35 11.69 -22.61
C LYS A 38 19.57 12.05 -21.34
N LEU A 39 18.50 11.33 -21.02
CA LEU A 39 17.69 11.56 -19.82
C LEU A 39 18.52 11.41 -18.54
N ARG A 40 19.40 10.39 -18.47
CA ARG A 40 20.34 10.18 -17.35
C ARG A 40 21.32 11.34 -17.18
N THR A 41 21.83 11.89 -18.28
CA THR A 41 22.76 13.03 -18.24
C THR A 41 22.07 14.34 -17.88
N GLU A 42 20.85 14.56 -18.37
CA GLU A 42 20.07 15.77 -18.05
C GLU A 42 19.56 15.77 -16.60
N ALA A 43 19.27 14.59 -16.04
CA ALA A 43 18.84 14.35 -14.67
C ALA A 43 17.83 15.41 -14.13
N PRO A 44 16.69 15.61 -14.82
CA PRO A 44 15.73 16.68 -14.47
C PRO A 44 15.17 16.56 -13.05
N TRP A 45 15.10 15.35 -12.50
CA TRP A 45 14.69 15.09 -11.11
C TRP A 45 15.61 15.70 -10.05
N MET A 46 16.85 16.07 -10.41
CA MET A 46 17.73 16.80 -9.48
C MET A 46 17.30 18.24 -9.27
N LYS A 47 16.46 18.80 -10.15
CA LYS A 47 15.97 20.19 -10.08
C LYS A 47 14.57 20.29 -9.49
N ASP A 48 13.76 19.24 -9.63
CA ASP A 48 12.40 19.16 -9.12
C ASP A 48 12.23 17.93 -8.23
N ALA A 49 12.01 18.17 -6.94
CA ALA A 49 11.85 17.13 -5.93
C ALA A 49 10.64 16.21 -6.19
N LYS A 50 9.60 16.72 -6.90
CA LYS A 50 8.39 15.97 -7.28
C LYS A 50 8.38 15.63 -8.79
N TYR A 51 9.55 15.56 -9.42
CA TYR A 51 9.65 15.25 -10.85
C TYR A 51 8.99 13.92 -11.20
N PHE A 52 9.22 12.85 -10.43
CA PHE A 52 8.56 11.57 -10.68
C PHE A 52 7.19 11.56 -10.05
N GLN A 53 6.20 11.06 -10.77
CA GLN A 53 4.80 10.97 -10.31
C GLN A 53 4.27 9.54 -10.40
N LYS A 54 4.87 8.70 -11.25
CA LYS A 54 4.38 7.36 -11.56
C LYS A 54 5.51 6.33 -11.49
N VAL A 55 5.16 5.11 -11.12
CA VAL A 55 6.01 3.93 -11.31
C VAL A 55 5.23 2.87 -12.08
N ALA A 56 5.77 2.44 -13.22
CA ALA A 56 5.25 1.35 -14.01
C ALA A 56 5.97 0.05 -13.61
N ILE A 57 5.24 -0.93 -13.08
CA ILE A 57 5.81 -2.17 -12.58
C ILE A 57 5.43 -3.33 -13.50
N SER A 58 6.41 -4.16 -13.85
CA SER A 58 6.20 -5.35 -14.67
C SER A 58 5.50 -6.48 -13.90
N PRO A 59 4.83 -7.43 -14.57
CA PRO A 59 4.18 -8.54 -13.90
C PRO A 59 5.18 -9.47 -13.21
N SER A 60 6.39 -9.63 -13.80
CA SER A 60 7.48 -10.42 -13.20
C SER A 60 7.93 -9.83 -11.88
N ALA A 61 8.16 -8.50 -11.85
CA ALA A 61 8.59 -7.81 -10.65
C ALA A 61 7.55 -7.96 -9.53
N ILE A 62 6.26 -7.73 -9.82
CA ILE A 62 5.18 -7.88 -8.82
C ILE A 62 5.12 -9.30 -8.29
N MET A 63 5.10 -10.30 -9.16
CA MET A 63 5.02 -11.70 -8.74
C MET A 63 6.21 -12.06 -7.83
N LYS A 64 7.43 -11.67 -8.20
CA LYS A 64 8.63 -11.94 -7.40
C LYS A 64 8.59 -11.23 -6.05
N MET A 65 8.22 -9.94 -6.02
CA MET A 65 8.05 -9.18 -4.78
C MET A 65 7.02 -9.85 -3.88
N MET A 66 5.83 -10.16 -4.41
CA MET A 66 4.74 -10.79 -3.64
C MET A 66 5.14 -12.17 -3.11
N MET A 67 5.76 -13.01 -3.93
CA MET A 67 6.24 -14.33 -3.50
C MET A 67 7.29 -14.21 -2.40
N HIS A 68 8.23 -13.27 -2.54
CA HIS A 68 9.26 -13.05 -1.53
C HIS A 68 8.66 -12.55 -0.21
N CYS A 69 7.79 -11.54 -0.26
CA CYS A 69 7.12 -11.00 0.92
C CYS A 69 6.27 -12.07 1.62
N HIS A 70 5.57 -12.91 0.86
CA HIS A 70 4.82 -14.04 1.42
C HIS A 70 5.72 -15.06 2.10
N SER A 71 6.88 -15.37 1.51
CA SER A 71 7.86 -16.27 2.14
C SER A 71 8.39 -15.74 3.47
N GLY A 72 8.54 -14.41 3.62
CA GLY A 72 8.89 -13.76 4.89
C GLY A 72 7.84 -13.97 5.97
N VAL A 73 6.56 -13.84 5.60
CA VAL A 73 5.42 -14.14 6.48
C VAL A 73 5.43 -15.61 6.90
N GLU A 74 5.52 -16.54 5.96
CA GLU A 74 5.52 -17.98 6.23
C GLU A 74 6.69 -18.42 7.12
N LYS A 75 7.89 -17.89 6.86
CA LYS A 75 9.09 -18.14 7.68
C LYS A 75 8.91 -17.64 9.12
N GLY A 76 8.31 -16.46 9.30
CA GLY A 76 8.03 -15.91 10.63
C GLY A 76 7.06 -16.79 11.42
N ILE A 77 5.94 -17.14 10.78
CA ILE A 77 4.88 -17.96 11.38
C ILE A 77 5.36 -19.39 11.68
N SER A 78 6.10 -20.01 10.76
CA SER A 78 6.59 -21.40 10.93
C SER A 78 7.60 -21.54 12.07
N LYS A 79 8.35 -20.48 12.39
CA LYS A 79 9.23 -20.40 13.57
C LYS A 79 8.45 -20.11 14.88
N GLY A 80 7.13 -20.01 14.83
CA GLY A 80 6.27 -19.68 15.98
C GLY A 80 6.33 -18.20 16.38
N GLY A 81 6.86 -17.33 15.51
CA GLY A 81 7.01 -15.90 15.74
C GLY A 81 6.05 -15.04 14.92
N ASN A 82 6.31 -13.74 14.92
CA ASN A 82 5.62 -12.79 14.05
C ASN A 82 6.14 -12.89 12.61
N PRO A 83 5.36 -12.43 11.61
CA PRO A 83 5.85 -12.25 10.24
C PRO A 83 7.18 -11.48 10.21
N ILE A 84 8.07 -11.89 9.32
CA ILE A 84 9.41 -11.29 9.17
C ILE A 84 9.37 -10.33 7.98
N GLU A 85 9.97 -9.15 8.17
CA GLU A 85 10.17 -8.21 7.07
C GLU A 85 11.31 -8.69 6.18
N VAL A 86 11.07 -8.63 4.88
CA VAL A 86 12.05 -8.96 3.85
C VAL A 86 12.25 -7.76 2.94
N MET A 87 13.41 -7.70 2.28
CA MET A 87 13.72 -6.64 1.34
C MET A 87 14.45 -7.16 0.10
N GLY A 88 14.43 -6.39 -0.98
CA GLY A 88 15.10 -6.73 -2.22
C GLY A 88 15.38 -5.52 -3.09
N MET A 89 16.11 -5.74 -4.18
CA MET A 89 16.48 -4.72 -5.16
C MET A 89 15.56 -4.72 -6.37
N LEU A 90 15.33 -3.54 -6.91
CA LEU A 90 14.54 -3.31 -8.12
C LEU A 90 15.46 -2.99 -9.29
N LEU A 91 15.26 -3.69 -10.40
CA LEU A 91 15.94 -3.43 -11.66
C LEU A 91 15.02 -2.60 -12.57
N GLY A 92 15.57 -1.59 -13.23
CA GLY A 92 14.83 -0.84 -14.23
C GLY A 92 15.53 0.44 -14.70
N ARG A 93 14.71 1.44 -15.06
CA ARG A 93 15.14 2.71 -15.66
C ARG A 93 14.09 3.83 -15.52
N PRO A 94 14.48 5.11 -15.59
CA PRO A 94 13.53 6.17 -15.92
C PRO A 94 13.01 5.98 -17.36
N ASP A 95 11.77 6.38 -17.62
CA ASP A 95 11.15 6.21 -18.94
C ASP A 95 11.42 7.41 -19.86
N PRO A 96 12.12 7.22 -21.00
CA PRO A 96 12.30 8.29 -21.99
C PRO A 96 11.01 8.65 -22.72
N ASP A 97 10.14 7.66 -22.94
CA ASP A 97 8.90 7.81 -23.71
C ASP A 97 7.77 8.46 -22.90
N THR A 98 7.71 8.15 -21.59
CA THR A 98 6.72 8.71 -20.65
C THR A 98 7.44 9.52 -19.57
N PRO A 99 7.61 10.84 -19.75
CA PRO A 99 8.22 11.69 -18.72
C PRO A 99 7.55 11.52 -17.36
N HIS A 100 8.29 11.79 -16.28
CA HIS A 100 7.82 11.65 -14.89
C HIS A 100 7.50 10.21 -14.44
N THR A 101 7.87 9.20 -15.23
CA THR A 101 7.61 7.78 -14.92
C THR A 101 8.90 6.99 -14.71
N LEU A 102 8.93 6.15 -13.69
CA LEU A 102 9.95 5.13 -13.46
C LEU A 102 9.43 3.78 -13.95
N VAL A 103 10.26 2.97 -14.62
CA VAL A 103 9.88 1.64 -15.11
C VAL A 103 10.67 0.57 -14.37
N VAL A 104 9.98 -0.22 -13.56
CA VAL A 104 10.51 -1.37 -12.84
C VAL A 104 10.29 -2.63 -13.67
N SER A 105 11.37 -3.20 -14.19
CA SER A 105 11.33 -4.35 -15.09
C SER A 105 11.41 -5.67 -14.35
N ASP A 106 12.17 -5.74 -13.25
CA ASP A 106 12.36 -6.97 -12.48
C ASP A 106 12.69 -6.67 -11.00
N ALA A 107 12.55 -7.68 -10.15
CA ALA A 107 12.85 -7.59 -8.72
C ALA A 107 13.68 -8.79 -8.26
N PHE A 108 14.62 -8.56 -7.35
CA PHE A 108 15.52 -9.59 -6.82
C PHE A 108 15.53 -9.55 -5.29
N PRO A 109 15.27 -10.67 -4.61
CA PRO A 109 15.31 -10.73 -3.15
C PRO A 109 16.75 -10.57 -2.65
N LEU A 110 16.93 -9.85 -1.54
CA LEU A 110 18.19 -9.87 -0.80
C LEU A 110 18.09 -10.87 0.37
N PRO A 111 19.21 -11.48 0.79
CA PRO A 111 19.25 -12.43 1.89
C PRO A 111 19.21 -11.71 3.26
N ILE A 112 18.26 -10.78 3.41
CA ILE A 112 18.08 -9.97 4.62
C ILE A 112 16.78 -10.43 5.29
N GLU A 113 16.90 -10.88 6.53
CA GLU A 113 15.77 -11.16 7.42
C GLU A 113 15.84 -10.14 8.56
N GLY A 114 14.84 -9.26 8.68
CA GLY A 114 14.87 -8.15 9.62
C GLY A 114 13.55 -7.86 10.30
N PHE A 115 13.63 -7.13 11.40
CA PHE A 115 12.56 -6.29 11.94
C PHE A 115 13.09 -4.85 11.85
N GLU A 116 12.24 -3.90 11.45
CA GLU A 116 12.30 -2.42 11.32
C GLU A 116 13.39 -1.63 12.11
N THR A 117 14.00 -2.24 13.14
CA THR A 117 14.99 -1.65 14.07
C THR A 117 16.45 -2.06 13.84
N ARG A 118 16.76 -2.96 12.90
CA ARG A 118 18.16 -3.29 12.58
C ARG A 118 18.41 -3.23 11.09
N VAL A 119 19.04 -2.13 10.68
CA VAL A 119 19.74 -2.02 9.40
C VAL A 119 20.84 -3.09 9.39
N ILE A 120 20.55 -4.25 8.83
CA ILE A 120 21.54 -5.28 8.46
C ILE A 120 21.87 -5.09 6.96
N ALA A 121 21.93 -3.83 6.51
CA ALA A 121 22.44 -3.49 5.18
C ALA A 121 23.98 -3.28 5.19
N ASP A 122 24.58 -3.18 6.38
CA ASP A 122 26.03 -3.11 6.60
C ASP A 122 26.68 -4.50 6.83
N ASP A 123 25.90 -5.59 6.68
CA ASP A 123 26.46 -6.94 6.69
C ASP A 123 27.27 -7.16 5.40
N GLU A 124 28.56 -7.45 5.56
CA GLU A 124 29.48 -7.75 4.48
C GLU A 124 28.92 -8.81 3.52
N ASN A 125 28.15 -9.78 4.03
CA ASN A 125 27.53 -10.82 3.21
C ASN A 125 26.46 -10.26 2.26
N VAL A 126 25.66 -9.31 2.76
CA VAL A 126 24.60 -8.66 1.98
C VAL A 126 25.21 -7.77 0.91
N VAL A 127 26.21 -6.97 1.27
CA VAL A 127 26.93 -6.11 0.33
C VAL A 127 27.63 -6.95 -0.75
N ASN A 128 28.32 -8.03 -0.37
CA ASN A 128 28.94 -8.96 -1.32
C ASN A 128 27.90 -9.61 -2.24
N HIS A 129 26.73 -9.97 -1.71
CA HIS A 129 25.64 -10.50 -2.52
C HIS A 129 25.11 -9.46 -3.51
N MET A 130 24.95 -8.20 -3.09
CA MET A 130 24.52 -7.10 -3.96
C MET A 130 25.52 -6.83 -5.08
N ILE A 131 26.82 -6.84 -4.77
CA ILE A 131 27.89 -6.68 -5.76
C ILE A 131 27.84 -7.82 -6.77
N ALA A 132 27.84 -9.08 -6.30
CA ALA A 132 27.81 -10.26 -7.17
C ALA A 132 26.54 -10.30 -8.02
N LEU A 133 25.40 -9.90 -7.46
CA LEU A 133 24.13 -9.78 -8.19
C LEU A 133 24.23 -8.70 -9.27
N GLY A 134 24.78 -7.53 -8.94
CA GLY A 134 25.01 -6.43 -9.89
C GLY A 134 25.87 -6.87 -11.07
N GLU A 135 27.04 -7.46 -10.81
CA GLU A 135 27.96 -7.95 -11.85
C GLU A 135 27.31 -9.02 -12.75
N SER A 136 26.52 -9.91 -12.17
CA SER A 136 25.78 -10.94 -12.92
C SER A 136 24.69 -10.33 -13.81
N LEU A 137 23.98 -9.33 -13.29
CA LEU A 137 22.92 -8.64 -14.04
C LEU A 137 23.49 -7.79 -15.16
N GLU A 138 24.60 -7.08 -14.97
CA GLU A 138 25.24 -6.29 -16.04
C GLU A 138 25.65 -7.12 -17.26
N ARG A 139 25.93 -8.42 -17.06
CA ARG A 139 26.24 -9.34 -18.17
C ARG A 139 25.02 -9.71 -19.02
N THR A 140 23.81 -9.61 -18.48
CA THR A 140 22.59 -10.15 -19.11
C THR A 140 21.48 -9.11 -19.31
N ARG A 141 21.56 -7.98 -18.62
CA ARG A 141 20.57 -6.91 -18.58
C ARG A 141 21.24 -5.57 -18.87
N LYS A 142 20.50 -4.68 -19.55
CA LYS A 142 20.96 -3.32 -19.87
C LYS A 142 20.54 -2.28 -18.82
N GLU A 143 19.61 -2.68 -17.96
CA GLU A 143 19.07 -1.85 -16.88
C GLU A 143 19.96 -1.96 -15.64
N LYS A 144 19.81 -0.99 -14.74
CA LYS A 144 20.58 -0.91 -13.49
C LYS A 144 19.61 -0.98 -12.31
N PHE A 145 20.16 -1.17 -11.11
CA PHE A 145 19.36 -0.97 -9.91
C PHE A 145 18.84 0.45 -9.87
N MET A 146 17.55 0.58 -9.57
CA MET A 146 16.84 1.86 -9.56
C MET A 146 15.93 2.02 -8.35
N GLY A 147 16.08 1.16 -7.37
CA GLY A 147 15.16 1.11 -6.25
C GLY A 147 15.32 -0.15 -5.44
N TRP A 148 14.48 -0.23 -4.43
CA TRP A 148 14.36 -1.34 -3.52
C TRP A 148 12.90 -1.53 -3.16
N TYR A 149 12.59 -2.71 -2.65
CA TYR A 149 11.31 -2.98 -2.05
C TYR A 149 11.48 -3.65 -0.69
N HIS A 150 10.50 -3.49 0.17
CA HIS A 150 10.39 -4.22 1.41
C HIS A 150 8.95 -4.49 1.79
N SER A 151 8.77 -5.44 2.70
CA SER A 151 7.44 -5.83 3.19
C SER A 151 7.14 -5.18 4.53
N HIS A 152 5.90 -4.71 4.72
CA HIS A 152 5.31 -4.34 6.00
C HIS A 152 4.20 -5.33 6.36
N PRO A 153 4.51 -6.49 6.96
CA PRO A 153 3.54 -7.53 7.27
C PRO A 153 2.87 -7.30 8.64
N PHE A 154 2.31 -6.11 8.84
CA PHE A 154 1.63 -5.75 10.08
C PHE A 154 0.20 -6.30 10.15
N ASP A 155 -0.40 -6.23 11.35
CA ASP A 155 -1.76 -6.69 11.58
C ASP A 155 -2.77 -5.95 10.69
N LEU A 156 -3.81 -6.67 10.24
CA LEU A 156 -4.87 -6.10 9.40
C LEU A 156 -5.55 -4.91 10.12
N ALA A 157 -5.42 -3.72 9.53
CA ALA A 157 -6.07 -2.48 9.96
C ALA A 157 -6.99 -1.93 8.87
N ASP A 158 -7.72 -0.85 9.16
CA ASP A 158 -8.64 -0.21 8.20
C ASP A 158 -7.88 0.27 6.94
N HIS A 159 -6.65 0.78 7.12
CA HIS A 159 -5.73 1.18 6.06
C HIS A 159 -4.57 0.20 5.89
N GLY A 160 -3.97 0.19 4.70
CA GLY A 160 -2.72 -0.55 4.46
C GLY A 160 -1.56 0.08 5.24
N HIS A 161 -0.57 -0.74 5.58
CA HIS A 161 0.63 -0.28 6.28
C HIS A 161 1.78 0.04 5.33
N CYS A 162 1.48 0.30 4.07
CA CYS A 162 2.45 0.76 3.10
C CYS A 162 2.77 2.24 3.34
N PHE A 163 3.79 2.51 4.15
CA PHE A 163 4.35 3.84 4.43
C PHE A 163 5.86 3.70 4.66
N LEU A 164 6.61 4.80 4.72
CA LEU A 164 8.03 4.77 5.08
C LEU A 164 8.21 5.11 6.56
N SER A 165 8.79 4.18 7.32
CA SER A 165 9.26 4.44 8.68
C SER A 165 10.45 5.40 8.69
N GLN A 166 10.91 5.81 9.87
CA GLN A 166 12.10 6.64 9.98
C GLN A 166 13.37 5.92 9.46
N THR A 167 13.44 4.60 9.67
CA THR A 167 14.53 3.76 9.15
C THR A 167 14.46 3.71 7.62
N ASP A 168 13.28 3.45 7.06
CA ASP A 168 13.09 3.35 5.60
C ASP A 168 13.40 4.66 4.89
N LEU A 169 12.94 5.77 5.47
CA LEU A 169 13.25 7.11 4.94
C LEU A 169 14.75 7.38 4.92
N SER A 170 15.47 6.96 5.96
CA SER A 170 16.93 7.16 6.05
C SER A 170 17.66 6.34 4.98
N THR A 171 17.25 5.09 4.78
CA THR A 171 17.77 4.19 3.73
C THR A 171 17.48 4.74 2.34
N GLU A 172 16.24 5.17 2.07
CA GLU A 172 15.86 5.76 0.80
C GLU A 172 16.64 7.05 0.50
N LEU A 173 16.81 7.93 1.48
CA LEU A 173 17.63 9.13 1.33
C LEU A 173 19.09 8.81 1.04
N GLN A 174 19.64 7.76 1.66
CA GLN A 174 21.01 7.33 1.41
C GLN A 174 21.18 6.86 -0.05
N TRP A 175 20.28 6.01 -0.56
CA TRP A 175 20.37 5.53 -1.93
C TRP A 175 20.04 6.59 -2.98
N GLN A 176 19.01 7.42 -2.76
CA GLN A 176 18.74 8.55 -3.67
C GLN A 176 19.94 9.49 -3.78
N ARG A 177 20.61 9.82 -2.66
CA ARG A 177 21.82 10.67 -2.69
C ARG A 177 23.00 10.03 -3.42
N ALA A 178 23.13 8.71 -3.33
CA ALA A 178 24.20 7.97 -4.00
C ALA A 178 23.93 7.83 -5.50
N GLU A 179 22.70 7.53 -5.91
CA GLU A 179 22.39 7.07 -7.27
C GLU A 179 21.75 8.13 -8.16
N ASP A 180 20.91 9.03 -7.62
CA ASP A 180 20.22 10.05 -8.42
C ASP A 180 21.19 10.97 -9.19
N PRO A 181 22.31 11.46 -8.60
CA PRO A 181 23.28 12.30 -9.32
C PRO A 181 24.01 11.57 -10.46
N HIS A 182 24.00 10.23 -10.45
CA HIS A 182 24.62 9.38 -11.46
C HIS A 182 23.66 8.92 -12.55
N GLY A 183 22.44 9.46 -12.56
CA GLY A 183 21.45 9.15 -13.59
C GLY A 183 20.56 7.95 -13.27
N ASN A 184 20.67 7.37 -12.06
CA ASN A 184 19.87 6.20 -11.65
C ASN A 184 18.89 6.62 -10.55
N PRO A 185 17.72 7.17 -10.90
CA PRO A 185 16.77 7.61 -9.90
C PRO A 185 16.29 6.43 -9.04
N PHE A 186 16.41 6.55 -7.71
CA PHE A 186 16.00 5.51 -6.77
C PHE A 186 14.53 5.61 -6.32
N VAL A 187 13.87 4.49 -6.06
CA VAL A 187 12.50 4.43 -5.55
C VAL A 187 12.35 3.35 -4.48
N ALA A 188 11.56 3.63 -3.44
CA ALA A 188 11.16 2.66 -2.43
C ALA A 188 9.77 2.10 -2.74
N ILE A 189 9.61 0.77 -2.77
CA ILE A 189 8.30 0.12 -2.91
C ILE A 189 7.97 -0.65 -1.63
N VAL A 190 6.83 -0.36 -1.02
CA VAL A 190 6.36 -1.05 0.18
C VAL A 190 5.20 -1.98 -0.16
N VAL A 191 5.32 -3.23 0.26
CA VAL A 191 4.32 -4.27 0.04
C VAL A 191 3.70 -4.69 1.37
N ASP A 192 2.37 -4.71 1.45
CA ASP A 192 1.65 -5.30 2.59
C ASP A 192 1.15 -6.70 2.19
N PRO A 193 1.91 -7.78 2.48
CA PRO A 193 1.57 -9.12 2.00
C PRO A 193 0.32 -9.70 2.68
N LEU A 194 0.05 -9.33 3.93
CA LEU A 194 -1.09 -9.84 4.69
C LEU A 194 -2.39 -9.20 4.19
N ARG A 195 -2.40 -7.88 4.01
CA ARG A 195 -3.54 -7.18 3.43
C ARG A 195 -3.74 -7.58 1.97
N SER A 196 -2.66 -7.76 1.21
CA SER A 196 -2.77 -8.23 -0.18
C SER A 196 -3.47 -9.59 -0.29
N PHE A 197 -3.11 -10.52 0.60
CA PHE A 197 -3.75 -11.82 0.68
C PHE A 197 -5.22 -11.71 1.13
N HIS A 198 -5.51 -10.84 2.09
CA HIS A 198 -6.86 -10.62 2.59
C HIS A 198 -7.80 -9.98 1.54
N LEU A 199 -7.32 -8.97 0.79
CA LEU A 199 -8.08 -8.28 -0.26
C LEU A 199 -8.10 -9.03 -1.60
N GLN A 200 -7.25 -10.06 -1.77
CA GLN A 200 -7.01 -10.73 -3.05
C GLN A 200 -6.61 -9.76 -4.16
N LYS A 201 -5.94 -8.67 -3.78
CA LYS A 201 -5.41 -7.62 -4.65
C LYS A 201 -4.04 -7.22 -4.10
N PRO A 202 -3.02 -6.98 -4.94
CA PRO A 202 -1.75 -6.45 -4.48
C PRO A 202 -1.95 -5.09 -3.79
N GLU A 203 -1.63 -5.02 -2.51
CA GLU A 203 -1.48 -3.79 -1.74
C GLU A 203 -0.01 -3.40 -1.80
N ILE A 204 0.31 -2.51 -2.74
CA ILE A 204 1.66 -2.05 -3.04
C ILE A 204 1.60 -0.54 -3.20
N LYS A 205 2.52 0.17 -2.55
CA LYS A 205 2.73 1.61 -2.76
C LYS A 205 4.18 1.90 -3.07
N ALA A 206 4.42 2.94 -3.83
CA ALA A 206 5.75 3.40 -4.17
C ALA A 206 5.96 4.81 -3.66
N PHE A 207 7.18 5.09 -3.18
CA PHE A 207 7.51 6.34 -2.53
C PHE A 207 8.87 6.84 -2.99
N ARG A 208 9.02 8.16 -2.95
CA ARG A 208 10.32 8.82 -3.00
C ARG A 208 10.46 9.83 -1.86
N ALA A 209 11.66 9.95 -1.34
CA ALA A 209 11.95 10.87 -0.26
C ALA A 209 12.24 12.28 -0.81
N TYR A 210 11.76 13.31 -0.12
CA TYR A 210 12.13 14.69 -0.44
C TYR A 210 13.60 14.95 -0.07
N PRO A 211 14.34 15.72 -0.89
CA PRO A 211 15.64 16.23 -0.50
C PRO A 211 15.60 16.95 0.87
N PRO A 212 16.68 16.91 1.66
CA PRO A 212 16.73 17.55 2.98
C PRO A 212 16.27 19.00 3.00
N GLU A 213 16.60 19.72 1.93
CA GLU A 213 16.39 21.14 1.72
C GLU A 213 14.95 21.46 1.27
N TYR A 214 14.23 20.45 0.75
CA TYR A 214 12.86 20.61 0.29
C TYR A 214 11.87 20.46 1.44
N ASN A 215 10.96 21.43 1.54
CA ASN A 215 9.77 21.34 2.38
C ASN A 215 8.56 21.55 1.48
N SER A 216 7.51 20.74 1.67
CA SER A 216 6.27 20.95 0.91
C SER A 216 5.70 22.34 1.21
N PRO A 217 5.31 23.12 0.18
CA PRO A 217 4.65 24.41 0.38
C PRO A 217 3.25 24.27 0.97
N VAL A 218 2.63 23.08 0.88
CA VAL A 218 1.29 22.81 1.37
C VAL A 218 1.37 22.24 2.78
N ALA A 219 0.82 22.99 3.75
CA ALA A 219 0.77 22.54 5.13
C ALA A 219 -0.14 21.31 5.28
N ASN A 220 0.34 20.29 5.99
CA ASN A 220 -0.39 19.05 6.28
C ASN A 220 -0.72 18.20 5.03
N GLU A 221 0.05 18.34 3.95
CA GLU A 221 -0.01 17.44 2.79
C GLU A 221 0.56 16.06 3.15
N CYS A 222 -0.30 15.04 3.10
CA CYS A 222 0.07 13.64 3.25
C CYS A 222 0.82 13.13 2.02
N PRO A 223 1.51 11.98 2.11
CA PRO A 223 2.22 11.37 0.99
C PRO A 223 1.35 11.14 -0.26
N ASP A 224 0.06 10.84 -0.09
CA ASP A 224 -0.92 10.63 -1.17
C ASP A 224 -1.46 11.93 -1.81
N GLY A 225 -0.97 13.10 -1.36
CA GLY A 225 -1.44 14.42 -1.80
C GLY A 225 -2.71 14.90 -1.10
N SER A 226 -3.30 14.11 -0.20
CA SER A 226 -4.45 14.54 0.59
C SER A 226 -4.03 15.52 1.70
N ILE A 227 -4.93 16.43 2.10
CA ILE A 227 -4.68 17.33 3.23
C ILE A 227 -5.43 16.80 4.44
N GLN A 228 -4.71 16.28 5.43
CA GLN A 228 -5.29 15.77 6.66
C GLN A 228 -4.97 16.72 7.83
N PRO A 229 -5.93 17.56 8.30
CA PRO A 229 -5.66 18.49 9.40
C PRO A 229 -5.34 17.78 10.72
N VAL A 230 -5.90 16.60 10.96
CA VAL A 230 -5.73 15.87 12.22
C VAL A 230 -4.36 15.18 12.25
N GLU A 231 -3.49 15.61 13.17
CA GLU A 231 -2.14 15.05 13.34
C GLU A 231 -2.15 13.56 13.67
N GLN A 232 -3.00 13.13 14.60
CA GLN A 232 -3.07 11.74 15.01
C GLN A 232 -3.39 10.78 13.84
N LEU A 233 -4.30 11.17 12.94
CA LEU A 233 -4.63 10.34 11.77
C LEU A 233 -3.47 10.25 10.78
N ARG A 234 -2.67 11.32 10.64
CA ARG A 234 -1.44 11.30 9.83
C ARG A 234 -0.40 10.37 10.43
N LEU A 235 -0.19 10.44 11.73
CA LEU A 235 0.76 9.59 12.44
C LEU A 235 0.33 8.11 12.40
N GLU A 236 -0.96 7.83 12.56
CA GLU A 236 -1.51 6.47 12.47
C GLU A 236 -1.36 5.88 11.05
N GLN A 237 -1.57 6.68 10.00
CA GLN A 237 -1.57 6.20 8.62
C GLN A 237 -0.18 6.20 7.95
N TRP A 238 0.64 7.21 8.24
CA TRP A 238 1.88 7.52 7.49
C TRP A 238 3.13 7.57 8.38
N GLY A 239 2.97 7.32 9.68
CA GLY A 239 4.06 7.39 10.65
C GLY A 239 4.52 8.82 10.96
N SER A 240 5.59 8.93 11.74
CA SER A 240 6.16 10.22 12.18
C SER A 240 6.76 11.05 11.04
N CYS A 241 7.15 10.38 9.95
CA CYS A 241 7.89 10.98 8.83
C CYS A 241 7.00 11.34 7.63
N TRP A 242 5.68 11.39 7.81
CA TRP A 242 4.67 11.61 6.76
C TRP A 242 4.92 12.82 5.85
N ASN A 243 5.63 13.85 6.32
CA ASN A 243 5.91 15.08 5.57
C ASN A 243 7.25 15.05 4.81
N ARG A 244 7.97 13.91 4.81
CA ARG A 244 9.33 13.79 4.25
C ARG A 244 9.41 12.95 2.98
N TYR A 245 8.31 12.40 2.51
CA TYR A 245 8.22 11.60 1.29
C TYR A 245 6.87 11.81 0.61
N TYR A 246 6.73 11.35 -0.63
CA TYR A 246 5.48 11.36 -1.39
C TYR A 246 5.23 10.04 -2.08
N GLU A 247 3.97 9.72 -2.31
CA GLU A 247 3.50 8.53 -3.02
C GLU A 247 3.56 8.76 -4.53
N LEU A 248 4.07 7.77 -5.27
CA LEU A 248 4.01 7.70 -6.72
C LEU A 248 2.84 6.79 -7.11
N GLU A 249 2.10 7.18 -8.15
CA GLU A 249 1.03 6.37 -8.71
C GLU A 249 1.62 5.08 -9.30
N VAL A 250 1.15 3.93 -8.80
CA VAL A 250 1.57 2.62 -9.30
C VAL A 250 0.74 2.24 -10.52
N GLU A 251 1.41 2.15 -11.67
CA GLU A 251 0.84 1.62 -12.91
C GLU A 251 1.37 0.21 -13.17
N TYR A 252 0.53 -0.62 -13.80
CA TYR A 252 0.94 -1.94 -14.26
C TYR A 252 1.03 -1.97 -15.76
N TYR A 253 2.10 -2.57 -16.28
CA TYR A 253 2.25 -2.80 -17.71
C TYR A 253 2.54 -4.28 -17.96
N MET A 254 2.20 -4.74 -19.15
CA MET A 254 2.35 -6.14 -19.54
C MET A 254 2.44 -6.23 -21.05
N SER A 255 3.33 -7.08 -21.55
CA SER A 255 3.47 -7.32 -22.99
C SER A 255 2.21 -7.97 -23.56
N SER A 256 1.97 -7.78 -24.84
CA SER A 256 0.89 -8.42 -25.57
C SER A 256 0.97 -9.95 -25.47
N THR A 257 2.16 -10.51 -25.63
CA THR A 257 2.42 -11.95 -25.48
C THR A 257 2.13 -12.44 -24.06
N SER A 258 2.61 -11.74 -23.03
CA SER A 258 2.34 -12.11 -21.63
C SER A 258 0.85 -12.07 -21.31
N ARG A 259 0.12 -11.10 -21.86
CA ARG A 259 -1.34 -11.03 -21.73
C ARG A 259 -2.00 -12.27 -22.32
N SER A 260 -1.66 -12.64 -23.55
CA SER A 260 -2.23 -13.81 -24.22
C SER A 260 -1.92 -15.11 -23.47
N ILE A 261 -0.70 -15.26 -22.94
CA ILE A 261 -0.33 -16.43 -22.12
C ILE A 261 -1.17 -16.49 -20.84
N LEU A 262 -1.34 -15.37 -20.13
CA LEU A 262 -2.14 -15.34 -18.90
C LEU A 262 -3.62 -15.57 -19.18
N GLU A 263 -4.15 -15.07 -20.29
CA GLU A 263 -5.52 -15.36 -20.73
C GLU A 263 -5.73 -16.86 -20.95
N GLN A 264 -4.81 -17.53 -21.67
CA GLN A 264 -4.85 -18.98 -21.88
C GLN A 264 -4.72 -19.76 -20.57
N LEU A 265 -3.74 -19.39 -19.72
CA LEU A 265 -3.58 -20.03 -18.42
C LEU A 265 -4.82 -19.87 -17.55
N THR A 266 -5.45 -18.70 -17.56
CA THR A 266 -6.69 -18.45 -16.80
C THR A 266 -7.85 -19.28 -17.33
N GLN A 267 -8.03 -19.34 -18.66
CA GLN A 267 -9.11 -20.09 -19.31
C GLN A 267 -8.97 -21.60 -19.14
N ASP A 268 -7.74 -22.12 -19.18
CA ASP A 268 -7.52 -23.57 -19.22
C ASP A 268 -7.20 -24.18 -17.85
N TYR A 269 -6.51 -23.45 -16.97
CA TYR A 269 -5.91 -24.03 -15.76
C TYR A 269 -6.23 -23.28 -14.46
N LEU A 270 -6.14 -21.95 -14.44
CA LEU A 270 -6.21 -21.20 -13.18
C LEU A 270 -7.64 -21.07 -12.65
N TRP A 271 -8.66 -21.11 -13.52
CA TRP A 271 -10.06 -21.06 -13.09
C TRP A 271 -10.40 -22.21 -12.11
N MET A 272 -9.90 -23.42 -12.38
CA MET A 272 -10.05 -24.56 -11.47
C MET A 272 -9.38 -24.30 -10.13
N ARG A 273 -8.16 -23.72 -10.14
CA ARG A 273 -7.47 -23.36 -8.90
C ARG A 273 -8.24 -22.32 -8.12
N THR A 274 -8.85 -21.34 -8.77
CA THR A 274 -9.70 -20.33 -8.12
C THR A 274 -10.96 -20.94 -7.51
N LEU A 275 -11.57 -21.93 -8.17
CA LEU A 275 -12.72 -22.65 -7.64
C LEU A 275 -12.35 -23.66 -6.54
N CYS A 276 -11.18 -24.28 -6.62
CA CYS A 276 -10.66 -25.21 -5.61
C CYS A 276 -9.94 -24.47 -4.47
N SER A 277 -9.59 -23.20 -4.65
CA SER A 277 -9.08 -22.33 -3.60
C SER A 277 -10.17 -22.21 -2.55
N GLN A 278 -9.97 -22.95 -1.48
CA GLN A 278 -10.56 -22.69 -0.19
C GLN A 278 -9.52 -21.83 0.54
N LYS A 279 -9.93 -20.78 1.28
CA LYS A 279 -9.15 -20.46 2.48
C LYS A 279 -9.03 -21.79 3.21
N ALA A 280 -7.82 -22.15 3.66
CA ALA A 280 -7.56 -23.41 4.35
C ALA A 280 -8.55 -23.57 5.51
N GLN A 281 -9.72 -24.15 5.24
CA GLN A 281 -10.59 -24.69 6.24
C GLN A 281 -9.92 -25.98 6.67
N GLU A 282 -9.88 -26.18 7.99
CA GLU A 282 -9.37 -27.36 8.68
C GLU A 282 -7.88 -27.36 9.09
N GLY A 283 -7.30 -26.19 9.32
CA GLY A 283 -6.10 -26.08 10.17
C GLY A 283 -6.42 -25.38 11.49
N GLU A 284 -5.93 -25.91 12.62
CA GLU A 284 -5.94 -25.21 13.93
C GLU A 284 -5.45 -23.75 13.80
N THR A 285 -4.58 -23.46 12.84
CA THR A 285 -3.96 -22.15 12.60
C THR A 285 -4.93 -21.08 12.11
N ALA A 286 -5.84 -21.39 11.17
CA ALA A 286 -6.81 -20.41 10.66
C ALA A 286 -7.84 -20.03 11.74
N GLN A 287 -8.31 -21.03 12.49
CA GLN A 287 -9.20 -20.81 13.62
C GLN A 287 -8.51 -20.07 14.76
N LYS A 288 -7.21 -20.33 15.01
CA LYS A 288 -6.39 -19.55 15.94
C LYS A 288 -6.27 -18.09 15.50
N GLN A 289 -6.06 -17.79 14.22
CA GLN A 289 -5.99 -16.43 13.69
C GLN A 289 -7.32 -15.69 13.82
N THR A 290 -8.44 -16.29 13.42
CA THR A 290 -9.78 -15.69 13.60
C THR A 290 -10.07 -15.44 15.08
N THR A 291 -9.73 -16.39 15.96
CA THR A 291 -9.89 -16.25 17.41
C THR A 291 -9.00 -15.15 17.99
N GLN A 292 -7.75 -15.02 17.51
CA GLN A 292 -6.84 -13.94 17.91
C GLN A 292 -7.37 -12.57 17.48
N ARG A 293 -7.88 -12.45 16.25
CA ARG A 293 -8.52 -11.22 15.75
C ARG A 293 -9.76 -10.87 16.59
N LEU A 294 -10.62 -11.84 16.89
CA LEU A 294 -11.77 -11.65 17.79
C LEU A 294 -11.36 -11.19 19.19
N LYS A 295 -10.28 -11.75 19.75
CA LYS A 295 -9.74 -11.30 21.05
C LYS A 295 -9.22 -9.87 21.00
N SER A 296 -8.55 -9.48 19.91
CA SER A 296 -8.09 -8.11 19.69
C SER A 296 -9.28 -7.14 19.61
N ILE A 297 -10.29 -7.47 18.81
CA ILE A 297 -11.53 -6.69 18.68
C ILE A 297 -12.24 -6.55 20.03
N HIS A 298 -12.34 -7.64 20.81
CA HIS A 298 -12.91 -7.60 22.16
C HIS A 298 -12.16 -6.64 23.09
N LYS A 299 -10.82 -6.65 23.04
CA LYS A 299 -9.98 -5.72 23.81
C LYS A 299 -10.22 -4.26 23.38
N SER A 300 -10.39 -3.99 22.08
CA SER A 300 -10.75 -2.67 21.56
C SER A 300 -12.12 -2.21 22.08
N PHE A 301 -13.13 -3.09 22.10
CA PHE A 301 -14.45 -2.80 22.69
C PHE A 301 -14.36 -2.51 24.20
N GLN A 302 -13.57 -3.27 24.96
CA GLN A 302 -13.37 -3.01 26.39
C GLN A 302 -12.69 -1.66 26.64
N ALA A 303 -11.69 -1.30 25.83
CA ALA A 303 -11.01 -0.02 25.92
C ALA A 303 -11.98 1.15 25.60
N ALA A 304 -12.78 1.02 24.55
CA ALA A 304 -13.81 1.99 24.19
C ALA A 304 -14.86 2.15 25.30
N ALA A 305 -15.32 1.04 25.90
CA ALA A 305 -16.28 1.05 27.00
C ALA A 305 -15.72 1.73 28.26
N THR A 306 -14.46 1.45 28.61
CA THR A 306 -13.78 2.06 29.78
C THR A 306 -13.63 3.58 29.59
N LYS A 307 -13.29 4.02 28.38
CA LYS A 307 -13.16 5.44 28.04
C LYS A 307 -14.52 6.16 28.09
N ALA A 308 -15.59 5.51 27.64
CA ALA A 308 -16.95 6.04 27.74
C ALA A 308 -17.42 6.14 29.21
N ALA A 309 -17.15 5.13 30.04
CA ALA A 309 -17.46 5.14 31.47
C ALA A 309 -16.75 6.29 32.20
N ASN A 310 -15.46 6.51 31.93
CA ASN A 310 -14.69 7.60 32.53
C ASN A 310 -15.16 8.99 32.06
N ALA A 311 -15.66 9.13 30.83
CA ALA A 311 -16.26 10.38 30.34
C ALA A 311 -17.60 10.70 31.03
N SER A 312 -18.34 9.68 31.49
CA SER A 312 -19.61 9.84 32.22
C SER A 312 -19.46 10.08 33.73
N GLY A 313 -18.26 9.89 34.30
CA GLY A 313 -17.97 10.05 35.73
C GLY A 313 -17.67 11.49 36.20
N GLY A 314 -17.71 12.47 35.29
CA GLY A 314 -17.39 13.88 35.55
C GLY A 314 -18.58 14.73 36.02
N ALA A 315 -19.41 14.25 36.93
CA ALA A 315 -20.37 15.08 37.66
C ALA A 315 -20.25 14.74 39.15
N GLY A 316 -19.37 15.48 39.85
CA GLY A 316 -19.16 15.31 41.29
C GLY A 316 -20.45 15.56 42.09
N PRO A 317 -20.67 14.85 43.21
CA PRO A 317 -21.85 15.06 44.03
C PRO A 317 -21.72 16.38 44.82
N PRO A 318 -22.80 17.13 45.07
CA PRO A 318 -22.75 18.26 45.97
C PRO A 318 -22.65 17.71 47.41
N GLY A 319 -21.45 17.77 47.98
CA GLY A 319 -21.24 17.55 49.41
C GLY A 319 -21.73 18.77 50.20
N GLY A 320 -22.69 18.56 51.11
CA GLY A 320 -23.23 19.61 51.96
C GLY A 320 -24.05 19.04 53.12
N SER A 321 -23.35 18.50 54.12
CA SER A 321 -23.89 17.99 55.37
C SER A 321 -24.72 19.04 56.12
N ARG A 322 -25.99 18.74 56.43
CA ARG A 322 -26.64 19.18 57.67
C ARG A 322 -27.61 18.11 58.19
N ALA A 323 -27.24 17.54 59.33
CA ALA A 323 -28.16 16.88 60.24
C ALA A 323 -29.21 17.88 60.75
N PHE A 324 -30.46 17.43 60.89
CA PHE A 324 -31.29 17.51 62.11
C PHE A 324 -32.75 17.21 61.77
N GLY A 325 -33.32 16.22 62.47
CA GLY A 325 -34.64 16.34 63.07
C GLY A 325 -35.89 16.25 62.18
N ARG A 326 -36.54 15.08 62.28
CA ARG A 326 -37.96 14.94 62.63
C ARG A 326 -39.01 15.38 61.59
N ALA A 327 -39.62 14.38 60.96
CA ALA A 327 -40.93 14.49 60.30
C ALA A 327 -42.00 15.05 61.26
N PRO A 328 -43.04 15.70 60.71
CA PRO A 328 -44.29 14.95 60.69
C PRO A 328 -45.07 15.07 59.36
N LEU A 329 -45.98 14.09 59.24
CA LEU A 329 -47.00 13.89 58.22
C LEU A 329 -47.86 15.12 57.94
N GLY A 330 -48.37 15.23 56.71
CA GLY A 330 -49.56 16.03 56.43
C GLY A 330 -49.94 16.18 54.96
N GLY A 331 -50.64 15.18 54.41
CA GLY A 331 -51.81 15.35 53.53
C GLY A 331 -51.70 16.01 52.14
N PRO A 332 -52.70 15.84 51.26
CA PRO A 332 -52.53 15.80 49.81
C PRO A 332 -53.20 16.96 49.06
N GLY A 333 -52.75 17.20 47.82
CA GLY A 333 -53.37 18.10 46.84
C GLY A 333 -52.27 18.69 45.95
N GLY A 334 -52.33 18.73 44.63
CA GLY A 334 -53.43 18.62 43.68
C GLY A 334 -53.14 19.64 42.57
N ALA A 335 -53.26 19.21 41.30
CA ALA A 335 -53.23 20.01 40.06
C ALA A 335 -51.87 20.70 39.70
N VAL A 336 -51.22 20.44 38.57
CA VAL A 336 -51.59 20.69 37.14
C VAL A 336 -51.81 22.16 36.82
N ALA A 337 -50.82 22.76 36.14
CA ALA A 337 -50.95 23.72 35.01
C ALA A 337 -49.52 24.11 34.58
N THR A 338 -48.97 23.70 33.42
CA THR A 338 -49.18 24.17 32.04
C THR A 338 -49.03 25.67 31.80
N ALA A 339 -47.90 26.00 31.14
CA ALA A 339 -47.73 26.91 29.99
C ALA A 339 -47.83 28.44 30.14
N GLY A 340 -46.83 29.11 29.53
CA GLY A 340 -46.77 30.56 29.21
C GLY A 340 -45.37 31.14 29.48
N SER A 341 -44.38 30.96 28.58
CA SER A 341 -44.06 31.80 27.40
C SER A 341 -43.29 33.11 27.72
N ALA A 342 -42.37 33.45 26.80
CA ALA A 342 -41.41 34.57 26.75
C ALA A 342 -40.11 34.34 27.56
N GLY A 343 -38.90 34.41 27.01
CA GLY A 343 -38.43 34.74 25.66
C GLY A 343 -36.94 35.09 25.74
N GLY A 344 -36.11 34.38 24.97
CA GLY A 344 -34.81 34.83 24.45
C GLY A 344 -33.62 35.01 25.42
N LYS A 345 -32.65 34.08 25.38
CA LYS A 345 -31.49 34.20 24.47
C LYS A 345 -30.61 32.95 24.55
N ALA A 346 -30.30 32.44 23.37
CA ALA A 346 -29.41 31.33 23.11
C ALA A 346 -27.97 31.65 23.50
N GLY A 347 -27.34 30.71 24.20
CA GLY A 347 -25.89 30.52 24.23
C GLY A 347 -25.64 29.11 23.73
N ASP A 348 -25.43 28.99 22.42
CA ASP A 348 -25.07 27.76 21.73
C ASP A 348 -23.67 27.32 22.16
N GLY A 349 -23.60 26.20 22.86
CA GLY A 349 -22.39 25.47 23.24
C GLY A 349 -22.36 24.09 22.57
N GLY A 350 -22.80 23.99 21.31
CA GLY A 350 -22.76 22.79 20.50
C GLY A 350 -21.40 22.57 19.84
N GLY A 351 -20.38 22.21 20.60
CA GLY A 351 -19.09 21.73 20.08
C GLY A 351 -19.16 20.25 19.69
N GLY A 352 -19.95 19.93 18.66
CA GLY A 352 -20.08 18.57 18.13
C GLY A 352 -18.76 18.05 17.55
N ASN A 353 -18.28 16.94 18.11
CA ASN A 353 -17.20 16.12 17.59
C ASN A 353 -17.65 15.37 16.31
N SER A 354 -17.94 16.09 15.23
CA SER A 354 -18.61 15.57 14.03
C SER A 354 -17.66 15.10 12.92
N GLY A 355 -16.48 14.59 13.25
CA GLY A 355 -15.53 14.09 12.25
C GLY A 355 -14.64 12.94 12.70
N LYS A 356 -14.75 12.46 13.94
CA LYS A 356 -13.94 11.34 14.43
C LYS A 356 -14.75 10.04 14.33
N PRO A 357 -14.26 8.98 13.68
CA PRO A 357 -14.70 7.66 14.06
C PRO A 357 -14.32 7.47 15.53
N SER A 358 -15.33 7.33 16.39
CA SER A 358 -15.12 6.93 17.78
C SER A 358 -14.30 5.63 17.85
N GLU A 359 -13.55 5.40 18.94
CA GLU A 359 -12.89 4.10 19.20
C GLU A 359 -13.88 2.93 19.05
N LEU A 360 -15.14 3.18 19.43
CA LEU A 360 -16.25 2.25 19.22
C LEU A 360 -16.51 2.00 17.73
N SER A 361 -16.54 3.03 16.87
CA SER A 361 -16.77 2.84 15.44
C SER A 361 -15.60 2.15 14.75
N LYS A 362 -14.35 2.37 15.19
CA LYS A 362 -13.19 1.58 14.73
C LYS A 362 -13.37 0.10 15.08
N ALA A 363 -13.72 -0.20 16.34
CA ALA A 363 -13.97 -1.58 16.78
C ALA A 363 -15.16 -2.24 16.05
N VAL A 364 -16.22 -1.47 15.76
CA VAL A 364 -17.36 -1.92 14.96
C VAL A 364 -16.93 -2.20 13.52
N GLN A 365 -16.12 -1.33 12.90
CA GLN A 365 -15.63 -1.56 11.53
C GLN A 365 -14.80 -2.84 11.45
N GLN A 366 -13.87 -3.06 12.38
CA GLN A 366 -13.09 -4.29 12.45
C GLN A 366 -13.95 -5.55 12.59
N LEU A 367 -15.05 -5.47 13.34
CA LEU A 367 -16.02 -6.57 13.46
C LEU A 367 -16.82 -6.79 12.17
N VAL A 368 -17.24 -5.70 11.50
CA VAL A 368 -17.95 -5.75 10.22
C VAL A 368 -17.07 -6.37 9.14
N ASP A 369 -15.79 -5.98 9.08
CA ASP A 369 -14.85 -6.51 8.10
C ASP A 369 -14.64 -8.02 8.31
N LEU A 370 -14.44 -8.45 9.57
CA LEU A 370 -14.32 -9.87 9.91
C LEU A 370 -15.60 -10.65 9.55
N ALA A 371 -16.78 -10.10 9.85
CA ALA A 371 -18.06 -10.73 9.52
C ALA A 371 -18.29 -10.81 8.00
N ALA A 372 -17.91 -9.76 7.26
CA ALA A 372 -18.01 -9.73 5.80
C ALA A 372 -17.06 -10.74 5.12
N GLU A 373 -15.90 -11.02 5.72
CA GLU A 373 -15.01 -12.11 5.30
C GLU A 373 -15.69 -13.48 5.45
N GLU A 374 -16.13 -13.80 6.67
CA GLU A 374 -16.79 -15.07 6.98
C GLU A 374 -18.04 -15.28 6.12
N TYR A 375 -18.80 -14.20 5.87
CA TYR A 375 -19.96 -14.25 4.98
C TYR A 375 -19.56 -14.53 3.52
N ARG A 376 -18.53 -13.86 2.97
CA ARG A 376 -18.02 -14.13 1.62
C ARG A 376 -17.57 -15.58 1.47
N GLU A 377 -16.92 -16.12 2.50
CA GLU A 377 -16.48 -17.52 2.50
C GLU A 377 -17.65 -18.48 2.56
N SER A 378 -18.61 -18.26 3.46
CA SER A 378 -19.84 -19.07 3.52
C SER A 378 -20.59 -19.02 2.20
N ALA A 379 -20.76 -17.83 1.61
CA ALA A 379 -21.43 -17.66 0.32
C ALA A 379 -20.68 -18.40 -0.80
N LEU A 380 -19.34 -18.38 -0.80
CA LEU A 380 -18.54 -19.14 -1.74
C LEU A 380 -18.73 -20.65 -1.55
N GLN A 381 -18.74 -21.14 -0.31
CA GLN A 381 -19.00 -22.55 0.00
C GLN A 381 -20.39 -22.99 -0.42
N ASP A 382 -21.40 -22.18 -0.13
CA ASP A 382 -22.78 -22.47 -0.50
C ASP A 382 -22.96 -22.43 -2.02
N THR A 383 -22.27 -21.51 -2.71
CA THR A 383 -22.22 -21.49 -4.18
C THR A 383 -21.55 -22.75 -4.72
N LYS A 384 -20.42 -23.19 -4.14
CA LYS A 384 -19.78 -24.45 -4.53
C LYS A 384 -20.70 -25.64 -4.31
N LYS A 385 -21.39 -25.72 -3.18
CA LYS A 385 -22.41 -26.76 -2.90
C LYS A 385 -23.58 -26.69 -3.88
N PHE A 386 -24.03 -25.51 -4.26
CA PHE A 386 -25.12 -25.35 -5.22
C PHE A 386 -24.71 -25.77 -6.64
N VAL A 387 -23.50 -25.38 -7.07
CA VAL A 387 -23.02 -25.62 -8.44
C VAL A 387 -22.51 -27.06 -8.62
N PHE A 388 -21.83 -27.63 -7.62
CA PHE A 388 -21.18 -28.94 -7.70
C PHE A 388 -21.81 -30.02 -6.82
N GLY A 389 -22.69 -29.64 -5.89
CA GLY A 389 -23.36 -30.57 -4.98
C GLY A 389 -24.68 -31.05 -5.55
N SER A 390 -24.63 -32.12 -6.32
CA SER A 390 -25.76 -33.04 -6.48
C SER A 390 -25.25 -34.45 -6.76
N GLU A 391 -24.97 -35.19 -5.69
CA GLU A 391 -25.70 -36.41 -5.29
C GLU A 391 -25.74 -36.51 -3.76
#